data_AF-A0A850R7Z5-F1
#
_entry.id   AF-A0A850R7Z5-F1
#
_cell.length_a   1.000
_cell.length_b   1.000
_cell.length_c   1.000
_cell.angle_alpha   90.00
_cell.angle_beta   90.00
_cell.angle_gamma   90.00
#
_symmetry.space_group_name_H-M   'P 1'
#
loop_
_entity.id
_entity.type
_entity.pdbx_description
1 polymer ?
#
loop_
_entity_poly.entity_id
_entity_poly.type
_entity_poly.pdbx_seq_one_letter_code
_entity_poly.pdbx_strand_id
1 'polypeptide(L)'
;SIASLGVLNRLDPNVGVNFVGHSLGAITGVDVANVANRSIGNEVADQTFFNIDAVALANPGAEIPYLLLNSQGFSPLIKGSIVASVDKQFAAQCGNTNLGVCYAVYQNKLINDGTPESLATLQALYASFNQFAFAAQTVMDTVDPINHSAFVPKELPVYLAQVKNDLVIPNYTPLGQTVAGTDIPVPYSPFTGTTPLLKTLALTPTTVSIKDTVVRNAALFNAGVHSSLLDPKPSEAVTAEMQSEVHSFISSNGKELTISDDSVLDSQP
;
A
#
# COMPACT_ATOMS: atom_id res chain seq x y z
N SER A 1 -5.67 -7.88 -38.26
CA SER A 1 -5.39 -8.86 -37.18
C SER A 1 -4.81 -8.09 -35.99
N ILE A 2 -4.67 -8.68 -34.80
CA ILE A 2 -4.01 -7.99 -33.67
C ILE A 2 -2.59 -7.54 -34.06
N ALA A 3 -1.90 -8.32 -34.89
CA ALA A 3 -0.60 -7.98 -35.47
C ALA A 3 -0.59 -6.71 -36.36
N SER A 4 -1.75 -6.23 -36.85
CA SER A 4 -1.84 -4.99 -37.64
C SER A 4 -2.12 -3.74 -36.80
N LEU A 5 -2.14 -3.85 -35.47
CA LEU A 5 -2.43 -2.73 -34.55
C LEU A 5 -1.19 -1.92 -34.13
N GLY A 6 0.00 -2.21 -34.68
CA GLY A 6 1.24 -1.50 -34.36
C GLY A 6 1.61 -1.65 -32.88
N VAL A 7 1.80 -0.53 -32.17
CA VAL A 7 2.13 -0.52 -30.72
C VAL A 7 1.04 -1.16 -29.86
N LEU A 8 -0.21 -1.19 -30.35
CA LEU A 8 -1.34 -1.80 -29.65
C LEU A 8 -1.39 -3.34 -29.82
N ASN A 9 -0.50 -3.95 -30.63
CA ASN A 9 -0.39 -5.41 -30.64
C ASN A 9 0.08 -5.97 -29.28
N ARG A 10 0.63 -5.11 -28.42
CA ARG A 10 0.99 -5.45 -27.03
C ARG A 10 -0.23 -5.69 -26.15
N LEU A 11 -1.43 -5.36 -26.63
CA LEU A 11 -2.71 -5.69 -26.01
C LEU A 11 -3.28 -7.01 -26.57
N ASP A 12 -2.42 -7.94 -26.99
CA ASP A 12 -2.84 -9.27 -27.45
C ASP A 12 -3.08 -10.18 -26.24
N PRO A 13 -4.34 -10.52 -25.89
CA PRO A 13 -4.60 -11.41 -24.77
C PRO A 13 -3.98 -12.81 -24.97
N ASN A 14 -3.61 -13.20 -26.19
CA ASN A 14 -2.95 -14.47 -26.45
C ASN A 14 -1.47 -14.50 -26.02
N VAL A 15 -0.86 -13.33 -25.73
CA VAL A 15 0.52 -13.24 -25.20
C VAL A 15 0.55 -12.95 -23.70
N GLY A 16 -0.62 -12.82 -23.08
CA GLY A 16 -0.84 -12.56 -21.66
C GLY A 16 -1.14 -11.11 -21.32
N VAL A 17 -1.90 -10.90 -20.25
CA VAL A 17 -2.26 -9.59 -19.69
C VAL A 17 -1.64 -9.46 -18.31
N ASN A 18 -0.67 -8.56 -18.18
CA ASN A 18 -0.01 -8.28 -16.92
C ASN A 18 -0.51 -6.96 -16.32
N PHE A 19 -0.51 -6.86 -15.00
CA PHE A 19 -0.95 -5.69 -14.25
C PHE A 19 0.21 -5.09 -13.46
N VAL A 20 0.34 -3.76 -13.52
CA VAL A 20 1.27 -3.00 -12.67
C VAL A 20 0.47 -1.96 -11.90
N GLY A 21 0.52 -2.04 -10.57
CA GLY A 21 -0.11 -1.09 -9.68
C GLY A 21 0.92 -0.39 -8.82
N HIS A 22 0.70 0.90 -8.57
CA HIS A 22 1.44 1.68 -7.56
C HIS A 22 0.46 2.30 -6.57
N SER A 23 0.79 2.31 -5.28
CA SER A 23 -0.02 2.94 -4.24
C SER A 23 -1.45 2.36 -4.21
N LEU A 24 -2.49 3.19 -4.33
CA LEU A 24 -3.88 2.75 -4.49
C LEU A 24 -4.08 1.76 -5.65
N GLY A 25 -3.33 1.90 -6.75
CA GLY A 25 -3.34 0.93 -7.85
C GLY A 25 -2.76 -0.42 -7.44
N ALA A 26 -1.79 -0.45 -6.52
CA ALA A 26 -1.25 -1.70 -5.96
C ALA A 26 -2.18 -2.30 -4.91
N ILE A 27 -2.85 -1.47 -4.10
CA ILE A 27 -3.90 -1.89 -3.14
C ILE A 27 -5.00 -2.63 -3.88
N THR A 28 -5.62 -1.98 -4.88
CA THR A 28 -6.65 -2.57 -5.73
C THR A 28 -6.10 -3.71 -6.62
N GLY A 29 -4.80 -3.69 -6.92
CA GLY A 29 -4.11 -4.74 -7.65
C GLY A 29 -4.14 -6.11 -6.96
N VAL A 30 -4.18 -6.14 -5.62
CA VAL A 30 -4.37 -7.40 -4.87
C VAL A 30 -5.76 -7.98 -5.15
N ASP A 31 -6.78 -7.13 -5.23
CA ASP A 31 -8.14 -7.56 -5.52
C ASP A 31 -8.27 -8.01 -6.97
N VAL A 32 -7.62 -7.32 -7.91
CA VAL A 32 -7.50 -7.75 -9.32
C VAL A 32 -6.89 -9.14 -9.40
N ALA A 33 -5.77 -9.38 -8.73
CA ALA A 33 -5.06 -10.67 -8.71
C ALA A 33 -5.92 -11.84 -8.20
N ASN A 34 -6.84 -11.56 -7.28
CA ASN A 34 -7.77 -12.54 -6.75
C ASN A 34 -9.02 -12.67 -7.62
N VAL A 35 -9.77 -11.58 -7.79
CA VAL A 35 -11.12 -11.59 -8.38
C VAL A 35 -11.08 -11.89 -9.87
N ALA A 36 -10.14 -11.30 -10.62
CA ALA A 36 -10.05 -11.51 -12.07
C ALA A 36 -9.67 -12.96 -12.42
N ASN A 37 -8.94 -13.64 -11.53
CA ASN A 37 -8.52 -15.03 -11.70
C ASN A 37 -9.46 -16.05 -11.02
N ARG A 38 -10.65 -15.63 -10.56
CA ARG A 38 -11.68 -16.57 -10.08
C ARG A 38 -12.43 -17.16 -11.28
N SER A 39 -12.38 -18.48 -11.40
CA SER A 39 -13.08 -19.18 -12.47
C SER A 39 -14.60 -18.97 -12.40
N ILE A 40 -15.21 -18.67 -13.54
CA ILE A 40 -16.67 -18.69 -13.72
C ILE A 40 -17.18 -20.06 -14.21
N GLY A 41 -16.34 -21.10 -14.17
CA GLY A 41 -16.67 -22.45 -14.64
C GLY A 41 -16.56 -22.62 -16.16
N ASN A 42 -15.89 -21.70 -16.84
CA ASN A 42 -15.62 -21.76 -18.28
C ASN A 42 -14.17 -21.39 -18.54
N GLU A 43 -13.29 -22.39 -18.63
CA GLU A 43 -11.84 -22.21 -18.76
C GLU A 43 -11.45 -21.32 -19.95
N VAL A 44 -12.14 -21.45 -21.09
CA VAL A 44 -11.85 -20.63 -22.27
C VAL A 44 -12.21 -19.17 -22.01
N ALA A 45 -13.36 -18.91 -21.38
CA ALA A 45 -13.75 -17.54 -21.04
C ALA A 45 -12.87 -16.94 -19.95
N ASP A 46 -12.53 -17.73 -18.92
CA ASP A 46 -11.61 -17.36 -17.84
C ASP A 46 -10.27 -16.90 -18.43
N GLN A 47 -9.65 -17.72 -19.28
CA GLN A 47 -8.36 -17.42 -19.89
C GLN A 47 -8.42 -16.27 -20.91
N THR A 48 -9.48 -16.17 -21.70
CA THR A 48 -9.53 -15.19 -22.80
C THR A 48 -9.94 -13.78 -22.35
N PHE A 49 -10.76 -13.67 -21.29
CA PHE A 49 -11.42 -12.41 -20.95
C PHE A 49 -11.16 -11.89 -19.54
N PHE A 50 -10.71 -12.74 -18.61
CA PHE A 50 -10.68 -12.38 -17.19
C PHE A 50 -9.29 -12.52 -16.56
N ASN A 51 -8.62 -13.66 -16.77
CA ASN A 51 -7.38 -13.98 -16.09
C ASN A 51 -6.30 -12.92 -16.36
N ILE A 52 -5.63 -12.51 -15.27
CA ILE A 52 -4.38 -11.77 -15.31
C ILE A 52 -3.23 -12.76 -15.19
N ASP A 53 -2.16 -12.56 -15.95
CA ASP A 53 -1.03 -13.49 -16.06
C ASP A 53 0.10 -13.19 -15.08
N ALA A 54 0.27 -11.93 -14.68
CA ALA A 54 1.24 -11.53 -13.67
C ALA A 54 0.86 -10.18 -13.03
N VAL A 55 1.13 -10.00 -11.74
CA VAL A 55 0.84 -8.76 -11.01
C VAL A 55 2.09 -8.20 -10.33
N ALA A 56 2.43 -6.94 -10.64
CA ALA A 56 3.48 -6.17 -9.98
C ALA A 56 2.85 -5.09 -9.10
N LEU A 57 3.14 -5.12 -7.80
CA LEU A 57 2.49 -4.30 -6.78
C LEU A 57 3.52 -3.42 -6.07
N ALA A 58 3.60 -2.15 -6.42
CA ALA A 58 4.54 -1.21 -5.81
C ALA A 58 3.88 -0.41 -4.67
N ASN A 59 4.41 -0.59 -3.45
CA ASN A 59 3.96 0.04 -2.21
C ASN A 59 2.45 -0.15 -1.94
N PRO A 60 1.88 -1.39 -2.02
CA PRO A 60 0.50 -1.65 -1.59
C PRO A 60 0.39 -1.61 -0.06
N GLY A 61 -0.81 -1.56 0.49
CA GLY A 61 -1.02 -1.74 1.92
C GLY A 61 -2.44 -2.21 2.25
N ALA A 62 -2.56 -2.91 3.37
CA ALA A 62 -3.81 -3.47 3.89
C ALA A 62 -4.37 -2.67 5.08
N GLU A 63 -5.60 -3.01 5.47
CA GLU A 63 -6.38 -2.36 6.54
C GLU A 63 -6.54 -0.87 6.25
N ILE A 64 -7.20 -0.55 5.14
CA ILE A 64 -7.24 0.79 4.54
C ILE A 64 -7.52 1.90 5.58
N PRO A 65 -8.50 1.80 6.49
CA PRO A 65 -8.74 2.81 7.53
C PRO A 65 -7.56 2.98 8.50
N TYR A 66 -6.97 1.88 8.98
CA TYR A 66 -5.82 1.92 9.90
C TYR A 66 -4.58 2.46 9.18
N LEU A 67 -4.37 2.04 7.94
CA LEU A 67 -3.32 2.55 7.06
C LEU A 67 -3.46 4.06 6.87
N LEU A 68 -4.64 4.57 6.54
CA LEU A 68 -4.87 6.00 6.32
C LEU A 68 -4.67 6.82 7.60
N LEU A 69 -5.06 6.28 8.76
CA LEU A 69 -4.88 6.95 10.06
C LEU A 69 -3.44 6.93 10.58
N ASN A 70 -2.60 6.02 10.07
CA ASN A 70 -1.18 5.93 10.40
C ASN A 70 -0.25 6.48 9.31
N SER A 71 -0.79 6.82 8.13
CA SER A 71 -0.08 7.48 7.05
C SER A 71 0.36 8.90 7.45
N GLN A 72 1.62 9.26 7.26
CA GLN A 72 2.05 10.65 7.49
C GLN A 72 1.46 11.59 6.44
N GLY A 73 1.30 11.12 5.20
CA GLY A 73 0.71 11.89 4.10
C GLY A 73 -0.80 12.11 4.26
N PHE A 74 -1.56 11.10 4.69
CA PHE A 74 -3.03 11.18 4.73
C PHE A 74 -3.60 11.47 6.13
N SER A 75 -2.98 10.97 7.19
CA SER A 75 -3.59 11.02 8.52
C SER A 75 -3.89 12.43 9.03
N PRO A 76 -3.10 13.50 8.76
CA PRO A 76 -3.45 14.82 9.25
C PRO A 76 -4.81 15.28 8.74
N LEU A 77 -5.07 15.13 7.44
CA LEU A 77 -6.33 15.54 6.83
C LEU A 77 -7.50 14.68 7.32
N ILE A 78 -7.33 13.36 7.41
CA ILE A 78 -8.37 12.45 7.89
C ILE A 78 -8.73 12.75 9.34
N LYS A 79 -7.72 12.83 10.22
CA LYS A 79 -7.92 13.15 11.65
C LYS A 79 -8.56 14.52 11.80
N GLY A 80 -8.07 15.54 11.10
CA GLY A 80 -8.66 16.89 11.12
C GLY A 80 -10.12 16.91 10.65
N SER A 81 -10.47 16.11 9.63
CA SER A 81 -11.84 15.98 9.15
C SER A 81 -12.75 15.32 10.20
N ILE A 82 -12.25 14.27 10.87
CA ILE A 82 -12.98 13.61 11.98
C ILE A 82 -13.17 14.59 13.12
N VAL A 83 -12.12 15.30 13.57
CA VAL A 83 -12.24 16.28 14.66
C VAL A 83 -13.23 17.39 14.28
N ALA A 84 -13.16 17.95 13.08
CA ALA A 84 -14.10 18.98 12.63
C ALA A 84 -15.56 18.49 12.59
N SER A 85 -15.80 17.20 12.40
CA SER A 85 -17.16 16.63 12.39
C SER A 85 -17.78 16.50 13.79
N VAL A 86 -16.96 16.39 14.84
CA VAL A 86 -17.42 16.17 16.22
C VAL A 86 -17.17 17.36 17.14
N ASP A 87 -16.23 18.24 16.79
CA ASP A 87 -15.87 19.45 17.51
C ASP A 87 -16.12 20.71 16.66
N LYS A 88 -17.26 21.36 16.94
CA LYS A 88 -17.67 22.60 16.26
C LYS A 88 -16.74 23.78 16.57
N GLN A 89 -16.09 23.79 17.74
CA GLN A 89 -15.15 24.87 18.09
C GLN A 89 -13.88 24.73 17.27
N PHE A 90 -13.32 23.52 17.18
CA PHE A 90 -12.20 23.24 16.29
C PHE A 90 -12.55 23.60 14.84
N ALA A 91 -13.71 23.14 14.33
CA ALA A 91 -14.15 23.46 12.97
C ALA A 91 -14.25 24.98 12.72
N ALA A 92 -14.82 25.72 13.66
CA ALA A 92 -14.93 27.18 13.58
C ALA A 92 -13.56 27.88 13.64
N GLN A 93 -12.63 27.37 14.47
CA GLN A 93 -11.27 27.90 14.58
C GLN A 93 -10.45 27.66 13.30
N CYS A 94 -10.61 26.51 12.65
CA CYS A 94 -9.93 26.22 11.39
C CYS A 94 -10.43 27.10 10.24
N GLY A 95 -11.72 27.44 10.22
CA GLY A 95 -12.32 28.24 9.16
C GLY A 95 -12.06 27.63 7.77
N ASN A 96 -11.43 28.39 6.87
CA ASN A 96 -11.08 27.94 5.52
C ASN A 96 -9.69 27.28 5.43
N THR A 97 -8.99 27.11 6.55
CA THR A 97 -7.68 26.45 6.59
C THR A 97 -7.83 24.98 6.24
N ASN A 98 -6.87 24.41 5.51
CA ASN A 98 -6.82 22.96 5.31
C ASN A 98 -6.86 22.23 6.66
N LEU A 99 -7.83 21.33 6.83
CA LEU A 99 -8.07 20.66 8.11
C LEU A 99 -6.88 19.83 8.59
N GLY A 100 -6.06 19.31 7.67
CA GLY A 100 -4.83 18.60 8.05
C GLY A 100 -3.78 19.51 8.66
N VAL A 101 -3.57 20.70 8.07
CA VAL A 101 -2.68 21.73 8.62
C VAL A 101 -3.21 22.23 9.96
N CYS A 102 -4.51 22.52 10.05
CA CYS A 102 -5.13 22.99 11.28
C CYS A 102 -5.02 21.95 12.41
N TYR A 103 -5.29 20.68 12.10
CA TYR A 103 -5.20 19.60 13.06
C TYR A 103 -3.78 19.36 13.54
N ALA A 104 -2.77 19.43 12.65
CA ALA A 104 -1.37 19.29 13.05
C ALA A 104 -0.96 20.35 14.09
N VAL A 105 -1.37 21.61 13.89
CA VAL A 105 -1.14 22.70 14.87
C VAL A 105 -1.88 22.42 16.18
N TYR A 106 -3.14 22.01 16.10
CA TYR A 106 -3.96 21.71 17.29
C TYR A 106 -3.39 20.55 18.11
N GLN A 107 -3.00 19.45 17.46
CA GLN A 107 -2.35 18.31 18.11
C GLN A 107 -1.07 18.74 18.81
N ASN A 108 -0.18 19.47 18.13
CA ASN A 108 1.07 19.93 18.72
C ASN A 108 0.85 20.87 19.90
N LYS A 109 -0.18 21.72 19.85
CA LYS A 109 -0.58 22.54 20.99
C LYS A 109 -0.97 21.68 22.19
N LEU A 110 -1.82 20.66 22.01
CA LEU A 110 -2.23 19.78 23.11
C LEU A 110 -1.05 19.03 23.73
N ILE A 111 -0.12 18.54 22.90
CA ILE A 111 1.11 17.86 23.34
C ILE A 111 2.01 18.82 24.12
N ASN A 112 2.26 20.02 23.58
CA ASN A 112 3.16 21.00 24.21
C ASN A 112 2.59 21.62 25.48
N ASP A 113 1.27 21.80 25.56
CA ASP A 113 0.59 22.27 26.77
C ASP A 113 0.79 21.24 27.91
N GLY A 114 0.74 19.95 27.59
CA GLY A 114 1.09 18.84 28.49
C GLY A 114 0.26 18.72 29.77
N THR A 115 -0.80 19.52 29.94
CA THR A 115 -1.64 19.48 31.14
C THR A 115 -2.52 18.22 31.13
N PRO A 116 -3.01 17.76 32.30
CA PRO A 116 -3.95 16.65 32.35
C PRO A 116 -5.17 16.84 31.43
N GLU A 117 -5.67 18.08 31.29
CA GLU A 117 -6.79 18.42 30.44
C GLU A 117 -6.44 18.36 28.94
N SER A 118 -5.24 18.83 28.55
CA SER A 118 -4.81 18.79 27.15
C SER A 118 -4.55 17.35 26.69
N LEU A 119 -3.94 16.54 27.54
CA LEU A 119 -3.71 15.12 27.29
C LEU A 119 -5.02 14.32 27.31
N ALA A 120 -5.96 14.62 28.21
CA ALA A 120 -7.29 14.00 28.19
C ALA A 120 -8.07 14.32 26.91
N THR A 121 -7.96 15.56 26.41
CA THR A 121 -8.54 15.97 25.14
C THR A 121 -7.93 15.16 23.99
N LEU A 122 -6.60 15.10 23.92
CA LEU A 122 -5.90 14.35 22.88
C LEU A 122 -6.24 12.85 22.94
N GLN A 123 -6.33 12.27 24.13
CA GLN A 123 -6.72 10.88 24.35
C GLN A 123 -8.14 10.58 23.84
N ALA A 124 -9.08 11.50 24.05
CA ALA A 124 -10.45 11.37 23.54
C ALA A 124 -10.52 11.44 22.00
N LEU A 125 -9.67 12.27 21.37
CA LEU A 125 -9.56 12.32 19.91
C LEU A 125 -9.02 11.01 19.34
N TYR A 126 -7.95 10.47 19.93
CA TYR A 126 -7.39 9.18 19.51
C TYR A 126 -8.34 8.00 19.73
N ALA A 127 -9.13 8.02 20.80
CA ALA A 127 -10.23 7.07 20.97
C ALA A 127 -11.28 7.19 19.85
N SER A 128 -11.60 8.41 19.40
CA SER A 128 -12.53 8.65 18.30
C SER A 128 -11.96 8.17 16.96
N PHE A 129 -10.65 8.32 16.71
CA PHE A 129 -10.01 7.77 15.52
C PHE A 129 -10.05 6.24 15.50
N ASN A 130 -9.88 5.58 16.64
CA ASN A 130 -10.05 4.13 16.74
C ASN A 130 -11.47 3.67 16.43
N GLN A 131 -12.48 4.36 16.96
CA GLN A 131 -13.87 4.08 16.65
C GLN A 131 -14.18 4.29 15.16
N PHE A 132 -13.65 5.37 14.59
CA PHE A 132 -13.75 5.62 13.15
C PHE A 132 -13.09 4.50 12.34
N ALA A 133 -11.86 4.08 12.69
CA ALA A 133 -11.15 3.01 11.99
C ALA A 133 -11.96 1.71 12.00
N PHE A 134 -12.47 1.32 13.17
CA PHE A 134 -13.29 0.14 13.34
C PHE A 134 -14.56 0.20 12.49
N ALA A 135 -15.31 1.31 12.55
CA ALA A 135 -16.53 1.47 11.77
C ALA A 135 -16.24 1.52 10.26
N ALA A 136 -15.23 2.27 9.83
CA ALA A 136 -14.81 2.37 8.43
C ALA A 136 -14.37 1.01 7.89
N GLN A 137 -13.71 0.18 8.70
CA GLN A 137 -13.31 -1.17 8.29
C GLN A 137 -14.54 -2.01 7.95
N THR A 138 -15.63 -1.92 8.73
CA THR A 138 -16.87 -2.68 8.40
C THR A 138 -17.48 -2.31 7.04
N VAL A 139 -17.22 -1.10 6.54
CA VAL A 139 -17.67 -0.64 5.22
C VAL A 139 -16.68 -1.06 4.12
N MET A 140 -15.39 -1.00 4.42
CA MET A 140 -14.30 -1.26 3.46
C MET A 140 -13.88 -2.73 3.41
N ASP A 141 -14.38 -3.58 4.31
CA ASP A 141 -13.91 -4.96 4.48
C ASP A 141 -13.92 -5.77 3.18
N THR A 142 -14.95 -5.60 2.36
CA THR A 142 -15.11 -6.31 1.08
C THR A 142 -14.17 -5.86 -0.03
N VAL A 143 -13.41 -4.79 0.19
CA VAL A 143 -12.41 -4.25 -0.75
C VAL A 143 -11.05 -4.06 -0.09
N ASP A 144 -10.86 -4.60 1.12
CA ASP A 144 -9.58 -4.53 1.81
C ASP A 144 -8.66 -5.64 1.27
N PRO A 145 -7.46 -5.31 0.75
CA PRO A 145 -6.60 -6.31 0.13
C PRO A 145 -6.19 -7.43 1.10
N ILE A 146 -6.26 -7.23 2.42
CA ILE A 146 -6.00 -8.33 3.35
C ILE A 146 -7.00 -9.49 3.18
N ASN A 147 -8.26 -9.18 2.91
CA ASN A 147 -9.33 -10.15 2.71
C ASN A 147 -9.27 -10.83 1.35
N HIS A 148 -8.48 -10.29 0.43
CA HIS A 148 -8.28 -10.85 -0.92
C HIS A 148 -6.96 -11.59 -1.08
N SER A 149 -5.90 -11.13 -0.41
CA SER A 149 -4.53 -11.60 -0.56
C SER A 149 -4.35 -13.11 -0.43
N ALA A 150 -4.99 -13.76 0.56
CA ALA A 150 -4.89 -15.20 0.77
C ALA A 150 -5.59 -16.05 -0.32
N PHE A 151 -6.45 -15.44 -1.13
CA PHE A 151 -7.17 -16.09 -2.23
C PHE A 151 -6.54 -15.84 -3.59
N VAL A 152 -5.47 -15.06 -3.66
CA VAL A 152 -4.69 -14.92 -4.90
C VAL A 152 -4.13 -16.30 -5.29
N PRO A 153 -4.34 -16.79 -6.53
CA PRO A 153 -3.91 -18.11 -6.95
C PRO A 153 -2.42 -18.34 -6.70
N LYS A 154 -2.04 -19.55 -6.27
CA LYS A 154 -0.63 -19.88 -5.96
C LYS A 154 0.28 -19.91 -7.19
N GLU A 155 -0.30 -20.19 -8.35
CA GLU A 155 0.41 -20.23 -9.63
C GLU A 155 0.50 -18.86 -10.31
N LEU A 156 -0.25 -17.86 -9.82
CA LEU A 156 -0.14 -16.49 -10.34
C LEU A 156 1.21 -15.91 -9.89
N PRO A 157 2.07 -15.46 -10.83
CA PRO A 157 3.24 -14.67 -10.50
C PRO A 157 2.87 -13.36 -9.82
N VAL A 158 3.52 -13.08 -8.69
CA VAL A 158 3.32 -11.87 -7.90
C VAL A 158 4.68 -11.30 -7.53
N TYR A 159 4.92 -10.06 -7.93
CA TYR A 159 6.06 -9.25 -7.48
C TYR A 159 5.54 -8.08 -6.66
N LEU A 160 6.12 -7.84 -5.49
CA LEU A 160 5.79 -6.71 -4.63
C LEU A 160 7.04 -5.88 -4.34
N ALA A 161 6.96 -4.57 -4.54
CA ALA A 161 7.99 -3.63 -4.10
C ALA A 161 7.53 -2.92 -2.82
N GLN A 162 8.39 -2.83 -1.82
CA GLN A 162 8.14 -2.04 -0.61
C GLN A 162 9.30 -1.06 -0.40
N VAL A 163 9.00 0.24 -0.35
CA VAL A 163 9.96 1.26 0.07
C VAL A 163 9.96 1.40 1.58
N LYS A 164 11.14 1.28 2.20
CA LYS A 164 11.33 1.43 3.65
C LYS A 164 10.94 2.83 4.11
N ASN A 165 10.24 2.89 5.24
CA ASN A 165 9.77 4.15 5.86
C ASN A 165 8.91 5.01 4.91
N ASP A 166 8.14 4.38 4.02
CA ASP A 166 7.19 5.07 3.16
C ASP A 166 6.19 5.89 4.00
N LEU A 167 6.15 7.19 3.71
CA LEU A 167 5.36 8.17 4.46
C LEU A 167 3.89 8.21 4.05
N VAL A 168 3.55 7.62 2.89
CA VAL A 168 2.19 7.58 2.35
C VAL A 168 1.53 6.27 2.72
N ILE A 169 2.20 5.14 2.44
CA ILE A 169 1.72 3.80 2.80
C ILE A 169 2.70 3.23 3.83
N PRO A 170 2.40 3.25 5.14
CA PRO A 170 3.31 2.72 6.14
C PRO A 170 3.60 1.23 5.86
N ASN A 171 4.84 0.79 6.08
CA ASN A 171 5.18 -0.62 5.92
C ASN A 171 4.41 -1.48 6.95
N TYR A 172 4.30 -1.01 8.19
CA TYR A 172 3.46 -1.59 9.23
C TYR A 172 3.20 -0.57 10.36
N THR A 173 2.30 -0.90 11.28
CA THR A 173 2.10 -0.14 12.53
C THR A 173 2.59 -0.98 13.71
N PRO A 174 3.66 -0.58 14.43
CA PRO A 174 4.14 -1.29 15.61
C PRO A 174 3.07 -1.39 16.72
N LEU A 175 2.97 -2.58 17.34
CA LEU A 175 2.12 -2.77 18.51
C LEU A 175 2.60 -1.88 19.66
N GLY A 176 1.68 -1.14 20.28
CA GLY A 176 1.99 -0.24 21.39
C GLY A 176 2.63 1.08 20.95
N GLN A 177 2.65 1.40 19.66
CA GLN A 177 3.06 2.73 19.20
C GLN A 177 2.14 3.80 19.81
N THR A 178 2.75 4.88 20.31
CA THR A 178 2.05 6.03 20.86
C THR A 178 2.27 7.26 20.01
N VAL A 179 1.42 8.27 20.21
CA VAL A 179 1.65 9.61 19.68
C VAL A 179 2.94 10.13 20.28
N ALA A 180 3.87 10.55 19.42
CA ALA A 180 5.19 11.01 19.83
C ALA A 180 5.10 12.07 20.95
N GLY A 181 5.82 11.84 22.04
CA GLY A 181 5.81 12.72 23.22
C GLY A 181 4.69 12.43 24.23
N THR A 182 3.92 11.36 24.07
CA THR A 182 2.83 10.98 24.99
C THR A 182 2.73 9.45 25.16
N ASP A 183 1.93 9.01 26.12
CA ASP A 183 1.56 7.60 26.31
C ASP A 183 0.25 7.21 25.60
N ILE A 184 -0.26 8.07 24.70
CA ILE A 184 -1.55 7.88 24.03
C ILE A 184 -1.36 6.94 22.84
N PRO A 185 -2.05 5.78 22.78
CA PRO A 185 -1.87 4.82 21.70
C PRO A 185 -2.41 5.33 20.37
N VAL A 186 -1.69 5.06 19.28
CA VAL A 186 -2.20 5.27 17.91
C VAL A 186 -3.15 4.13 17.50
N PRO A 187 -4.01 4.34 16.48
CA PRO A 187 -4.79 3.24 15.93
C PRO A 187 -3.91 2.09 15.44
N TYR A 188 -4.21 0.88 15.89
CA TYR A 188 -3.40 -0.29 15.62
C TYR A 188 -4.24 -1.41 15.02
N SER A 189 -3.71 -2.02 13.96
CA SER A 189 -4.14 -3.32 13.44
C SER A 189 -2.89 -4.10 12.99
N PRO A 190 -2.77 -5.41 13.30
CA PRO A 190 -1.61 -6.22 12.93
C PRO A 190 -1.48 -6.44 11.42
N PHE A 191 -2.52 -6.11 10.65
CA PHE A 191 -2.54 -6.25 9.19
C PHE A 191 -2.32 -4.92 8.45
N THR A 192 -2.06 -3.83 9.19
CA THR A 192 -1.86 -2.50 8.60
C THR A 192 -0.59 -2.46 7.76
N GLY A 193 -0.70 -1.90 6.55
CA GLY A 193 0.46 -1.54 5.73
C GLY A 193 0.90 -2.63 4.74
N THR A 194 2.09 -2.45 4.19
CA THR A 194 2.66 -3.31 3.14
C THR A 194 3.17 -4.65 3.67
N THR A 195 3.94 -4.65 4.78
CA THR A 195 4.63 -5.82 5.30
C THR A 195 3.70 -7.00 5.60
N PRO A 196 2.51 -6.81 6.22
CA PRO A 196 1.60 -7.93 6.48
C PRO A 196 1.11 -8.66 5.23
N LEU A 197 1.03 -7.98 4.08
CA LEU A 197 0.62 -8.58 2.81
C LEU A 197 1.62 -9.61 2.28
N LEU A 198 2.92 -9.50 2.59
CA LEU A 198 3.91 -10.49 2.18
C LEU A 198 3.53 -11.89 2.66
N LYS A 199 3.05 -11.99 3.90
CA LYS A 199 2.67 -13.28 4.48
C LYS A 199 1.42 -13.85 3.83
N THR A 200 0.38 -13.05 3.63
CA THR A 200 -0.90 -13.52 3.10
C THR A 200 -0.85 -13.79 1.59
N LEU A 201 -0.03 -13.05 0.84
CA LEU A 201 0.29 -13.32 -0.56
C LEU A 201 1.33 -14.46 -0.73
N ALA A 202 1.93 -14.93 0.36
CA ALA A 202 3.02 -15.91 0.37
C ALA A 202 4.21 -15.50 -0.52
N LEU A 203 4.70 -14.27 -0.30
CA LEU A 203 5.87 -13.72 -0.98
C LEU A 203 7.12 -13.84 -0.11
N THR A 204 8.24 -14.16 -0.74
CA THR A 204 9.54 -14.21 -0.07
C THR A 204 10.38 -13.01 -0.47
N PRO A 205 10.90 -12.20 0.47
CA PRO A 205 11.89 -11.17 0.16
C PRO A 205 13.09 -11.74 -0.60
N THR A 206 13.59 -11.02 -1.59
CA THR A 206 14.78 -11.41 -2.34
C THR A 206 15.68 -10.23 -2.62
N THR A 207 16.99 -10.49 -2.61
CA THR A 207 18.05 -9.57 -3.07
C THR A 207 18.85 -10.19 -4.23
N VAL A 208 18.37 -11.32 -4.78
CA VAL A 208 18.98 -12.03 -5.90
C VAL A 208 17.99 -12.22 -7.03
N SER A 209 18.50 -12.22 -8.26
CA SER A 209 17.68 -12.42 -9.46
C SER A 209 16.99 -13.79 -9.45
N ILE A 210 15.75 -13.83 -9.93
CA ILE A 210 14.95 -15.05 -10.14
C ILE A 210 14.82 -15.27 -11.65
N LYS A 211 15.00 -16.51 -12.13
CA LYS A 211 14.89 -16.87 -13.55
C LYS A 211 14.23 -18.23 -13.74
N ASP A 212 13.56 -18.41 -14.89
CA ASP A 212 12.96 -19.66 -15.35
C ASP A 212 11.97 -20.32 -14.36
N THR A 213 11.38 -19.53 -13.47
CA THR A 213 10.39 -19.99 -12.48
C THR A 213 9.36 -18.91 -12.19
N VAL A 214 8.18 -19.30 -11.71
CA VAL A 214 7.15 -18.36 -11.26
C VAL A 214 7.72 -17.47 -10.15
N VAL A 215 7.73 -16.16 -10.37
CA VAL A 215 8.17 -15.16 -9.39
C VAL A 215 7.08 -14.97 -8.34
N ARG A 216 7.43 -15.18 -7.07
CA ARG A 216 6.57 -15.03 -5.88
C ARG A 216 7.35 -14.34 -4.79
N ASN A 217 7.77 -13.12 -5.08
CA ASN A 217 8.82 -12.45 -4.34
C ASN A 217 8.48 -11.00 -4.04
N ALA A 218 9.15 -10.47 -3.02
CA ALA A 218 9.14 -9.05 -2.71
C ALA A 218 10.56 -8.48 -2.78
N ALA A 219 10.69 -7.26 -3.29
CA ALA A 219 11.89 -6.45 -3.15
C ALA A 219 11.64 -5.38 -2.08
N LEU A 220 12.52 -5.33 -1.08
CA LEU A 220 12.41 -4.42 0.05
C LEU A 220 13.44 -3.32 -0.12
N PHE A 221 13.04 -2.19 -0.67
CA PHE A 221 13.94 -1.07 -0.94
C PHE A 221 14.32 -0.36 0.36
N ASN A 222 15.62 -0.26 0.64
CA ASN A 222 16.16 0.31 1.88
C ASN A 222 16.22 1.85 1.87
N ALA A 223 15.94 2.47 0.72
CA ALA A 223 15.90 3.91 0.49
C ALA A 223 14.80 4.27 -0.52
N GLY A 224 14.60 5.57 -0.73
CA GLY A 224 13.58 6.10 -1.64
C GLY A 224 12.40 6.72 -0.91
N VAL A 225 11.35 7.01 -1.66
CA VAL A 225 10.07 7.55 -1.17
C VAL A 225 8.93 6.87 -1.90
N HIS A 226 7.68 7.14 -1.50
CA HIS A 226 6.50 6.53 -2.09
C HIS A 226 6.50 6.56 -3.63
N SER A 227 6.85 7.71 -4.22
CA SER A 227 6.84 7.92 -5.68
C SER A 227 8.06 7.35 -6.41
N SER A 228 8.96 6.61 -5.75
CA SER A 228 10.22 6.15 -6.35
C SER A 228 10.06 5.25 -7.57
N LEU A 229 8.91 4.61 -7.80
CA LEU A 229 8.68 3.92 -9.09
C LEU A 229 8.60 4.90 -10.28
N LEU A 230 8.17 6.14 -10.03
CA LEU A 230 7.77 7.12 -11.05
C LEU A 230 8.66 8.36 -11.10
N ASP A 231 9.27 8.74 -9.98
CA ASP A 231 10.08 9.96 -9.86
C ASP A 231 11.51 9.60 -9.42
N PRO A 232 12.53 9.83 -10.29
CA PRO A 232 13.93 9.55 -9.97
C PRO A 232 14.57 10.58 -9.04
N LYS A 233 13.97 11.76 -8.82
CA LYS A 233 14.58 12.83 -8.03
C LYS A 233 14.99 12.44 -6.61
N PRO A 234 14.23 11.63 -5.86
CA PRO A 234 14.60 11.24 -4.50
C PRO A 234 15.77 10.25 -4.46
N SER A 235 15.86 9.37 -5.45
CA SER A 235 16.98 8.44 -5.65
C SER A 235 16.90 7.81 -7.04
N GLU A 236 17.87 8.15 -7.89
CA GLU A 236 17.96 7.60 -9.26
C GLU A 236 18.22 6.09 -9.23
N ALA A 237 19.08 5.61 -8.32
CA ALA A 237 19.42 4.20 -8.18
C ALA A 237 18.19 3.35 -7.80
N VAL A 238 17.43 3.77 -6.78
CA VAL A 238 16.19 3.07 -6.37
C VAL A 238 15.17 3.06 -7.50
N THR A 239 15.01 4.18 -8.20
CA THR A 239 14.05 4.30 -9.30
C THR A 239 14.42 3.40 -10.48
N ALA A 240 15.71 3.38 -10.84
CA ALA A 240 16.21 2.52 -11.90
C ALA A 240 16.02 1.04 -11.55
N GLU A 241 16.31 0.65 -10.30
CA GLU A 241 16.12 -0.73 -9.85
C GLU A 241 14.64 -1.14 -9.83
N MET A 242 13.76 -0.32 -9.24
CA MET A 242 12.31 -0.58 -9.25
C MET A 242 11.76 -0.73 -10.68
N GLN A 243 12.19 0.11 -11.61
CA GLN A 243 11.74 0.04 -13.01
C GLN A 243 12.34 -1.17 -13.75
N SER A 244 13.59 -1.55 -13.45
CA SER A 244 14.24 -2.74 -14.01
C SER A 244 13.56 -4.03 -13.56
N GLU A 245 13.25 -4.13 -12.25
CA GLU A 245 12.52 -5.25 -11.66
C GLU A 245 11.12 -5.37 -12.26
N VAL A 246 10.34 -4.29 -12.34
CA VAL A 246 9.02 -4.30 -13.02
C VAL A 246 9.15 -4.68 -14.49
N HIS A 247 10.16 -4.15 -15.19
CA HIS A 247 10.34 -4.43 -16.62
C HIS A 247 10.65 -5.91 -16.88
N SER A 248 11.61 -6.49 -16.16
CA SER A 248 11.98 -7.90 -16.29
C SER A 248 10.81 -8.84 -15.90
N PHE A 249 10.09 -8.51 -14.84
CA PHE A 249 8.89 -9.25 -14.42
C PHE A 249 7.78 -9.24 -15.48
N ILE A 250 7.45 -8.07 -16.02
CA ILE A 250 6.35 -7.97 -16.99
C ILE A 250 6.76 -8.52 -18.36
N SER A 251 8.00 -8.31 -18.81
CA SER A 251 8.45 -8.80 -20.13
C SER A 251 8.61 -10.33 -20.18
N SER A 252 8.75 -10.97 -19.03
CA SER A 252 8.85 -12.43 -18.90
C SER A 252 7.53 -13.12 -18.54
N ASN A 253 6.41 -12.39 -18.45
CA ASN A 253 5.14 -12.87 -17.88
C ASN A 253 5.34 -13.51 -16.49
N GLY A 254 6.09 -12.82 -15.64
CA GLY A 254 6.32 -13.20 -14.24
C GLY A 254 7.29 -14.37 -14.04
N LYS A 255 8.15 -14.66 -15.02
CA LYS A 255 9.14 -15.76 -14.97
C LYS A 255 10.57 -15.32 -14.66
N GLU A 256 10.83 -14.02 -14.68
CA GLU A 256 12.11 -13.42 -14.37
C GLU A 256 11.90 -12.20 -13.47
N LEU A 257 12.77 -12.03 -12.48
CA LEU A 257 12.91 -10.80 -11.71
C LEU A 257 14.40 -10.50 -11.69
N THR A 258 14.84 -9.52 -12.46
CA THR A 258 16.25 -9.14 -12.55
C THR A 258 16.57 -8.10 -11.49
N ILE A 259 17.42 -8.48 -10.54
CA ILE A 259 18.02 -7.56 -9.57
C ILE A 259 19.37 -7.11 -10.11
N SER A 260 19.52 -5.81 -10.36
CA SER A 260 20.71 -5.20 -10.97
C SER A 260 21.56 -4.42 -9.97
N ASP A 261 20.93 -3.86 -8.93
CA ASP A 261 21.56 -3.18 -7.81
C ASP A 261 20.98 -3.71 -6.48
N ASP A 262 21.63 -4.70 -5.88
CA ASP A 262 21.22 -5.26 -4.59
C ASP A 262 21.56 -4.33 -3.41
N SER A 263 22.36 -3.28 -3.62
CA SER A 263 22.77 -2.36 -2.55
C SER A 263 21.61 -1.47 -2.07
N VAL A 264 20.56 -1.32 -2.88
CA VAL A 264 19.33 -0.60 -2.52
C VAL A 264 18.26 -1.49 -1.89
N LEU A 265 18.56 -2.77 -1.61
CA LEU A 265 17.62 -3.74 -1.07
C LEU A 265 18.01 -4.21 0.35
N ASP A 266 17.00 -4.45 1.18
CA ASP A 266 17.09 -5.17 2.45
C ASP A 266 16.67 -6.63 2.25
N SER A 267 17.34 -7.56 2.92
CA SER A 267 17.00 -8.99 2.83
C SER A 267 15.82 -9.40 3.71
N GLN A 268 15.39 -8.53 4.63
CA GLN A 268 14.27 -8.75 5.56
C GLN A 268 13.54 -7.42 5.83
N PRO A 269 12.22 -7.46 6.15
CA PRO A 269 11.42 -6.28 6.49
C PRO A 269 11.87 -5.53 7.73
#